data_AF-A0A2S7NVC3-F1
#
_entry.id   AF-A0A2S7NVC3-F1
#
_cell.length_a   1.000
_cell.length_b   1.000
_cell.length_c   1.000
_cell.angle_alpha   90.00
_cell.angle_beta   90.00
_cell.angle_gamma   90.00
#
_symmetry.space_group_name_H-M   'P 1'
#
loop_
_entity.id
_entity.type
_entity.pdbx_description
1 polymer ?
#
loop_
_entity_poly.entity_id
_entity_poly.type
_entity_poly.pdbx_seq_one_letter_code
_entity_poly.pdbx_strand_id
1 'polypeptide(L)'
;MSKELSEENCYVALTHDHLDAKVMLDKVRSPKAGAIVLFAGTTRDNFGGKPVKELQYTSYEPRALQTMLSICKDILQKHSLTSIAMIHRLGVVPIGEESILITVSSPHRQAAWRAGEEALEECKAKVEVWKKEEFGGEEGGVWRANRDGAAGVRIDGNEDKEHEKDAHGPIMRPKRPGERGHGPVVNHKFG
;
A
#
# COMPACT_ATOMS: atom_id res chain seq x y z
N MET A 1 15.79 3.16 -7.26
CA MET A 1 15.22 3.00 -8.62
C MET A 1 13.74 2.73 -8.48
N SER A 2 12.91 3.53 -9.14
CA SER A 2 11.46 3.33 -9.19
C SER A 2 11.11 2.13 -10.07
N LYS A 3 10.03 1.44 -9.72
CA LYS A 3 9.38 0.44 -10.58
C LYS A 3 8.02 0.98 -11.01
N GLU A 4 7.76 0.97 -12.30
CA GLU A 4 6.55 1.55 -12.87
C GLU A 4 5.90 0.64 -13.91
N LEU A 5 4.58 0.77 -14.05
CA LEU A 5 3.79 0.18 -15.13
C LEU A 5 2.86 1.25 -15.71
N SER A 6 2.61 1.18 -17.01
CA SER A 6 1.65 2.07 -17.67
C SER A 6 0.89 1.33 -18.76
N GLU A 7 -0.43 1.51 -18.79
CA GLU A 7 -1.31 0.92 -19.80
C GLU A 7 -2.57 1.80 -19.94
N GLU A 8 -3.01 2.09 -21.16
CA GLU A 8 -4.32 2.72 -21.45
C GLU A 8 -4.72 3.87 -20.50
N ASN A 9 -3.93 4.96 -20.47
CA ASN A 9 -4.17 6.13 -19.58
C ASN A 9 -4.09 5.84 -18.07
N CYS A 10 -3.60 4.68 -17.67
CA CYS A 10 -3.25 4.34 -16.30
C CYS A 10 -1.73 4.37 -16.13
N TYR A 11 -1.26 5.00 -15.05
CA TYR A 11 0.14 4.97 -14.62
C TYR A 11 0.21 4.52 -13.17
N VAL A 12 1.10 3.57 -12.85
CA VAL A 12 1.36 3.18 -11.47
C VAL A 12 2.84 3.05 -11.19
N ALA A 13 3.27 3.40 -9.98
CA ALA A 13 4.66 3.28 -9.58
C ALA A 13 4.86 3.02 -8.09
N LEU A 14 5.96 2.34 -7.79
CA LEU A 14 6.55 2.22 -6.46
C LEU A 14 7.94 2.83 -6.48
N THR A 15 8.25 3.65 -5.47
CA THR A 15 9.55 4.32 -5.38
C THR A 15 10.04 4.43 -3.94
N HIS A 16 11.33 4.62 -3.73
CA HIS A 16 11.90 5.00 -2.43
C HIS A 16 12.18 6.52 -2.35
N ASP A 17 12.05 7.22 -3.47
CA ASP A 17 12.29 8.65 -3.60
C ASP A 17 11.07 9.47 -3.15
N HIS A 18 11.25 10.78 -2.97
CA HIS A 18 10.15 11.70 -2.66
C HIS A 18 9.12 11.73 -3.80
N LEU A 19 7.86 11.92 -3.45
CA LEU A 19 6.77 12.02 -4.41
C LEU A 19 6.64 13.45 -4.91
N ASP A 20 6.55 13.63 -6.23
CA ASP A 20 6.39 14.93 -6.86
C ASP A 20 4.96 15.09 -7.41
N ALA A 21 4.17 15.97 -6.78
CA ALA A 21 2.81 16.26 -7.18
C ALA A 21 2.70 16.81 -8.60
N LYS A 22 3.66 17.64 -9.05
CA LYS A 22 3.64 18.21 -10.39
C LYS A 22 3.85 17.11 -11.44
N VAL A 23 4.80 16.20 -11.20
CA VAL A 23 5.01 15.04 -12.10
C VAL A 23 3.72 14.22 -12.22
N MET A 24 3.03 13.96 -11.11
CA MET A 24 1.79 13.21 -11.12
C MET A 24 0.62 13.94 -11.80
N LEU A 25 0.52 15.26 -11.63
CA LEU A 25 -0.41 16.10 -12.38
C LEU A 25 -0.16 16.00 -13.89
N ASP A 26 1.11 16.09 -14.31
CA ASP A 26 1.49 16.05 -15.72
C ASP A 26 1.19 14.69 -16.37
N LYS A 27 1.25 13.57 -15.61
CA LYS A 27 0.88 12.23 -16.10
C LYS A 27 -0.58 12.10 -16.53
N VAL A 28 -1.49 12.91 -16.00
CA VAL A 28 -2.94 12.82 -16.28
C VAL A 28 -3.49 14.01 -17.07
N ARG A 29 -2.64 14.97 -17.46
CA ARG A 29 -3.06 16.13 -18.25
C ARG A 29 -3.54 15.69 -19.63
N SER A 30 -4.66 16.27 -20.05
CA SER A 30 -5.22 16.02 -21.38
C SER A 30 -6.11 17.20 -21.79
N PRO A 31 -6.13 17.58 -23.08
CA PRO A 31 -7.08 18.56 -23.60
C PRO A 31 -8.54 18.11 -23.47
N LYS A 32 -8.79 16.82 -23.21
CA LYS A 32 -10.14 16.26 -22.98
C LYS A 32 -10.58 16.34 -21.51
N ALA A 33 -9.68 16.69 -20.59
CA ALA A 33 -9.97 16.76 -19.17
C ALA A 33 -10.37 18.19 -18.76
N GLY A 34 -11.57 18.35 -18.23
CA GLY A 34 -12.05 19.60 -17.63
C GLY A 34 -11.72 19.73 -16.14
N ALA A 35 -11.24 18.67 -15.50
CA ALA A 35 -10.82 18.67 -14.10
C ALA A 35 -9.70 17.65 -13.85
N ILE A 36 -8.80 18.01 -12.93
CA ILE A 36 -7.81 17.11 -12.33
C ILE A 36 -7.98 17.19 -10.82
N VAL A 37 -8.02 16.04 -10.15
CA VAL A 37 -8.02 15.93 -8.69
C VAL A 37 -6.78 15.14 -8.28
N LEU A 38 -6.08 15.65 -7.27
CA LEU A 38 -4.94 14.98 -6.66
C LEU A 38 -5.25 14.76 -5.17
N PHE A 39 -5.13 13.51 -4.74
CA PHE A 39 -5.08 13.13 -3.34
C PHE A 39 -3.62 12.89 -2.95
N ALA A 40 -3.23 13.43 -1.79
CA ALA A 40 -1.94 13.21 -1.17
C ALA A 40 -2.13 12.63 0.24
N GLY A 41 -1.66 11.42 0.47
CA GLY A 41 -1.63 10.81 1.79
C GLY A 41 -0.34 11.17 2.50
N THR A 42 -0.42 11.92 3.60
CA THR A 42 0.75 12.41 4.36
C THR A 42 0.89 11.72 5.72
N THR A 43 2.13 11.55 6.17
CA THR A 43 2.41 11.05 7.52
C THR A 43 2.05 12.11 8.56
N ARG A 44 1.23 11.73 9.55
CA ARG A 44 0.87 12.59 10.69
C ARG A 44 1.83 12.37 11.86
N ASP A 45 1.95 13.37 12.73
CA ASP A 45 2.79 13.35 13.93
C ASP A 45 2.20 12.55 15.11
N ASN A 46 0.95 12.12 15.00
CA ASN A 46 0.26 11.40 16.04
C ASN A 46 -0.57 10.22 15.50
N PHE A 47 -0.66 9.16 16.30
CA PHE A 47 -1.57 8.05 16.08
C PHE A 47 -2.09 7.53 17.42
N GLY A 48 -3.42 7.53 17.61
CA GLY A 48 -4.04 7.05 18.86
C GLY A 48 -3.54 7.80 20.12
N GLY A 49 -3.19 9.08 19.99
CA GLY A 49 -2.65 9.90 21.08
C GLY A 49 -1.16 9.71 21.37
N LYS A 50 -0.45 8.85 20.64
CA LYS A 50 1.01 8.65 20.77
C LYS A 50 1.79 9.41 19.70
N PRO A 51 2.95 10.01 20.03
CA PRO A 51 3.80 10.66 19.05
C PRO A 51 4.42 9.63 18.10
N VAL A 52 4.18 9.82 16.81
CA VAL A 52 4.79 9.03 15.73
C VAL A 52 6.05 9.76 15.29
N LYS A 53 7.17 9.04 15.18
CA LYS A 53 8.43 9.57 14.67
C LYS A 53 8.46 9.52 13.14
N GLU A 54 8.08 8.38 12.58
CA GLU A 54 8.04 8.12 11.14
C GLU A 54 7.15 6.92 10.81
N LEU A 55 6.77 6.79 9.54
CA LEU A 55 6.17 5.59 8.99
C LEU A 55 7.16 4.89 8.06
N GLN A 56 7.26 3.57 8.15
CA GLN A 56 8.04 2.78 7.21
C GLN A 56 7.13 1.88 6.38
N TYR A 57 7.24 1.94 5.06
CA TYR A 57 6.43 1.16 4.13
C TYR A 57 7.23 0.06 3.45
N THR A 58 6.68 -1.15 3.39
CA THR A 58 7.25 -2.28 2.66
C THR A 58 6.19 -2.91 1.76
N SER A 59 6.62 -3.60 0.71
CA SER A 59 5.71 -4.13 -0.30
C SER A 59 6.25 -5.39 -0.98
N TYR A 60 5.33 -6.27 -1.39
CA TYR A 60 5.65 -7.26 -2.42
C TYR A 60 5.49 -6.60 -3.80
N GLU A 61 6.52 -5.85 -4.20
CA GLU A 61 6.44 -4.87 -5.30
C GLU A 61 5.83 -5.39 -6.62
N PRO A 62 6.20 -6.57 -7.16
CA PRO A 62 5.61 -7.04 -8.42
C PRO A 62 4.09 -7.21 -8.34
N ARG A 63 3.59 -7.73 -7.22
CA ARG A 63 2.15 -7.98 -7.03
C ARG A 63 1.39 -6.71 -6.65
N ALA A 64 2.02 -5.85 -5.84
CA ALA A 64 1.47 -4.55 -5.52
C ALA A 64 1.28 -3.69 -6.78
N LEU A 65 2.28 -3.61 -7.67
CA LEU A 65 2.17 -2.88 -8.94
C LEU A 65 1.06 -3.41 -9.84
N GLN A 66 0.94 -4.73 -9.99
CA GLN A 66 -0.14 -5.33 -10.78
C GLN A 66 -1.51 -5.04 -10.18
N THR A 67 -1.64 -5.10 -8.86
CA THR A 67 -2.89 -4.80 -8.15
C THR A 67 -3.27 -3.33 -8.29
N MET A 68 -2.30 -2.41 -8.13
CA MET A 68 -2.50 -0.98 -8.36
C MET A 68 -2.97 -0.72 -9.79
N LEU A 69 -2.32 -1.35 -10.79
CA LEU A 69 -2.71 -1.18 -12.19
C LEU A 69 -4.14 -1.69 -12.45
N SER A 70 -4.50 -2.84 -11.89
CA SER A 70 -5.88 -3.38 -12.00
C SER A 70 -6.91 -2.41 -11.42
N ILE A 71 -6.64 -1.87 -10.22
CA ILE A 71 -7.52 -0.86 -9.59
C ILE A 71 -7.66 0.36 -10.49
N CYS A 72 -6.54 0.88 -11.01
CA CYS A 72 -6.57 2.04 -11.91
C CYS A 72 -7.43 1.77 -13.15
N LYS A 73 -7.30 0.60 -13.78
CA LYS A 73 -8.10 0.22 -14.96
C LYS A 73 -9.59 0.14 -14.63
N ASP A 74 -9.95 -0.50 -13.52
CA ASP A 74 -11.35 -0.63 -13.09
C ASP A 74 -11.97 0.76 -12.81
N ILE A 75 -11.26 1.62 -12.09
CA ILE A 75 -11.71 2.98 -11.75
C ILE A 75 -11.80 3.87 -13.00
N LEU A 76 -10.82 3.78 -13.91
CA LEU A 76 -10.82 4.51 -15.17
C LEU A 76 -12.10 4.25 -15.95
N GLN A 77 -12.46 2.98 -16.12
CA GLN A 77 -13.67 2.57 -16.85
C GLN A 77 -14.94 2.95 -16.09
N LYS A 78 -15.02 2.62 -14.80
CA LYS A 78 -16.20 2.85 -13.96
C LYS A 78 -16.63 4.31 -13.92
N HIS A 79 -15.68 5.23 -13.83
CA HIS A 79 -15.95 6.67 -13.72
C HIS A 79 -15.80 7.43 -15.05
N SER A 80 -15.55 6.73 -16.16
CA SER A 80 -15.30 7.34 -17.47
C SER A 80 -14.22 8.43 -17.41
N LEU A 81 -13.12 8.12 -16.72
CA LEU A 81 -12.01 9.04 -16.55
C LEU A 81 -11.24 9.25 -17.85
N THR A 82 -10.53 10.37 -17.93
CA THR A 82 -9.56 10.61 -19.00
C THR A 82 -8.23 9.90 -18.71
N SER A 83 -7.74 9.98 -17.47
CA SER A 83 -6.53 9.29 -17.04
C SER A 83 -6.49 9.14 -15.52
N ILE A 84 -5.72 8.17 -15.02
CA ILE A 84 -5.46 7.95 -13.61
C ILE A 84 -3.98 7.59 -13.38
N ALA A 85 -3.39 8.13 -12.33
CA ALA A 85 -2.01 7.87 -11.94
C ALA A 85 -1.93 7.62 -10.43
N MET A 86 -1.23 6.57 -10.01
CA MET A 86 -1.06 6.20 -8.59
C MET A 86 0.39 5.85 -8.29
N ILE A 87 1.02 6.59 -7.37
CA ILE A 87 2.40 6.29 -6.93
C ILE A 87 2.42 6.12 -5.42
N HIS A 88 3.14 5.10 -4.95
CA HIS A 88 3.35 4.86 -3.52
C HIS A 88 4.84 4.85 -3.19
N ARG A 89 5.20 5.55 -2.12
CA ARG A 89 6.55 5.55 -1.56
C ARG A 89 6.76 4.39 -0.61
N LEU A 90 7.92 3.75 -0.70
CA LEU A 90 8.40 2.68 0.15
C LEU A 90 9.58 3.17 0.98
N GLY A 91 9.92 2.43 2.03
CA GLY A 91 10.92 2.85 3.00
C GLY A 91 10.36 3.85 4.00
N VAL A 92 11.25 4.66 4.57
CA VAL A 92 10.90 5.65 5.60
C VAL A 92 10.25 6.87 4.97
N VAL A 93 9.11 7.28 5.53
CA VAL A 93 8.35 8.48 5.17
C VAL A 93 8.19 9.36 6.42
N PRO A 94 8.99 10.44 6.54
CA PRO A 94 8.91 11.40 7.63
C PRO A 94 7.53 12.04 7.78
N ILE A 95 7.28 12.60 8.97
CA ILE A 95 6.10 13.42 9.27
C ILE A 95 5.98 14.57 8.26
N GLY A 96 4.78 14.80 7.75
CA GLY A 96 4.47 15.84 6.79
C GLY A 96 4.73 15.45 5.33
N GLU A 97 5.45 14.36 5.08
CA GLU A 97 5.74 13.90 3.72
C GLU A 97 4.70 12.91 3.19
N GLU A 98 4.59 12.85 1.86
CA GLU A 98 3.64 12.02 1.15
C GLU A 98 4.11 10.56 1.06
N SER A 99 3.25 9.64 1.47
CA SER A 99 3.43 8.20 1.26
C SER A 99 2.75 7.71 -0.02
N ILE A 100 1.70 8.40 -0.48
CA ILE A 100 0.96 8.04 -1.68
C ILE A 100 0.39 9.27 -2.37
N LEU A 101 0.45 9.30 -3.70
CA LEU A 101 -0.29 10.24 -4.53
C LEU A 101 -1.23 9.48 -5.46
N ILE A 102 -2.49 9.91 -5.52
CA ILE A 102 -3.47 9.44 -6.50
C ILE A 102 -3.96 10.65 -7.27
N THR A 103 -3.75 10.66 -8.58
CA THR A 103 -4.14 11.76 -9.45
C THR A 103 -5.07 11.25 -10.54
N VAL A 104 -6.20 11.92 -10.73
CA VAL A 104 -7.22 11.54 -11.70
C VAL A 104 -7.61 12.74 -12.54
N SER A 105 -7.85 12.52 -13.83
CA SER A 105 -8.40 13.53 -14.73
C SER A 105 -9.69 13.05 -15.36
N SER A 106 -10.64 13.97 -15.55
CA SER A 106 -11.95 13.65 -16.14
C SER A 106 -12.53 14.86 -16.89
N PRO A 107 -13.51 14.66 -17.79
CA PRO A 107 -14.21 15.77 -18.43
C PRO A 107 -14.93 16.68 -17.43
N HIS A 108 -15.45 16.13 -16.33
CA HIS A 108 -16.23 16.87 -15.33
C HIS A 108 -15.81 16.52 -13.90
N ARG A 109 -15.61 17.56 -13.08
CA ARG A 109 -15.07 17.48 -11.70
C ARG A 109 -15.68 16.40 -10.80
N GLN A 110 -16.97 16.12 -10.92
CA GLN A 110 -17.66 15.19 -10.03
C GLN A 110 -17.11 13.75 -10.15
N ALA A 111 -16.76 13.33 -11.37
CA ALA A 111 -16.18 12.01 -11.59
C ALA A 111 -14.78 11.91 -10.99
N ALA A 112 -13.95 12.94 -11.18
CA ALA A 112 -12.61 13.01 -10.58
C ALA A 112 -12.63 12.91 -9.04
N TRP A 113 -13.52 13.65 -8.36
CA TRP A 113 -13.61 13.57 -6.89
C TRP A 113 -13.95 12.17 -6.39
N ARG A 114 -14.98 11.55 -6.96
CA ARG A 114 -15.43 10.21 -6.56
C ARG A 114 -14.39 9.14 -6.86
N ALA A 115 -13.76 9.22 -8.03
CA ALA A 115 -12.77 8.25 -8.46
C ALA A 115 -11.50 8.30 -7.61
N GLY A 116 -11.04 9.50 -7.22
CA GLY A 116 -9.87 9.65 -6.36
C GLY A 116 -10.06 9.00 -4.98
N GLU A 117 -11.22 9.22 -4.36
CA GLU A 117 -11.59 8.59 -3.08
C GLU A 117 -11.71 7.07 -3.22
N GLU A 118 -12.42 6.59 -4.24
CA GLU A 118 -12.60 5.15 -4.46
C GLU A 118 -11.27 4.45 -4.73
N ALA A 119 -10.38 5.04 -5.54
CA ALA A 119 -9.06 4.50 -5.81
C ALA A 119 -8.20 4.36 -4.53
N LEU A 120 -8.32 5.31 -3.59
CA LEU A 120 -7.63 5.22 -2.30
C LEU A 120 -8.14 4.05 -1.46
N GLU A 121 -9.47 3.91 -1.34
CA GLU A 121 -10.06 2.84 -0.54
C GLU A 121 -9.79 1.45 -1.14
N GLU A 122 -9.86 1.33 -2.46
CA GLU A 122 -9.48 0.11 -3.18
C GLU A 122 -7.99 -0.23 -2.99
N CYS A 123 -7.11 0.78 -3.03
CA CYS A 123 -5.69 0.61 -2.77
C CYS A 123 -5.45 0.06 -1.36
N LYS A 124 -6.04 0.69 -0.33
CA LYS A 124 -5.94 0.26 1.07
C LYS A 124 -6.50 -1.14 1.32
N ALA A 125 -7.54 -1.54 0.57
CA ALA A 125 -8.18 -2.83 0.72
C ALA A 125 -7.40 -3.98 0.07
N LYS A 126 -6.77 -3.74 -1.09
CA LYS A 126 -6.27 -4.81 -1.97
C LYS A 126 -4.75 -4.84 -2.14
N VAL A 127 -4.06 -3.70 -2.09
CA VAL A 127 -2.64 -3.62 -2.46
C VAL A 127 -1.76 -4.14 -1.31
N GLU A 128 -0.77 -4.99 -1.64
CA GLU A 128 0.17 -5.52 -0.66
C GLU A 128 1.26 -4.53 -0.25
N VAL A 129 0.85 -3.43 0.38
CA VAL A 129 1.72 -2.48 1.09
C VAL A 129 1.41 -2.56 2.57
N TRP A 130 2.45 -2.71 3.38
CA TRP A 130 2.37 -2.74 4.84
C TRP A 130 3.10 -1.54 5.42
N LYS A 131 2.55 -0.96 6.50
CA LYS A 131 3.14 0.17 7.20
C LYS A 131 3.65 -0.25 8.57
N LYS A 132 4.76 0.30 9.03
CA LYS A 132 5.26 0.19 10.40
C LYS A 132 5.23 1.57 11.02
N GLU A 133 4.64 1.69 12.20
CA GLU A 133 4.63 2.91 13.00
C GLU A 133 5.81 2.86 13.97
N GLU A 134 6.76 3.81 13.87
CA GLU A 134 7.80 3.98 14.89
C GLU A 134 7.41 5.11 15.84
N PHE A 135 7.32 4.80 17.13
CA PHE A 135 6.93 5.75 18.16
C PHE A 135 8.17 6.37 18.82
N GLY A 136 8.11 7.66 19.16
CA GLY A 136 9.21 8.33 19.86
C GLY A 136 9.29 7.90 21.32
N GLY A 137 10.44 7.37 21.77
CA GLY A 137 10.76 7.18 23.19
C GLY A 137 10.84 5.74 23.71
N GLU A 138 10.47 4.72 22.93
CA GLU A 138 10.56 3.29 23.30
C GLU A 138 11.22 2.49 22.16
N GLU A 139 12.14 1.56 22.49
CA GLU A 139 12.64 0.59 21.50
C GLU A 139 11.50 -0.35 21.06
N GLY A 140 11.15 -0.31 19.77
CA GLY A 140 10.18 -1.21 19.13
C GLY A 140 9.03 -0.49 18.41
N GLY A 141 9.07 -0.48 17.07
CA GLY A 141 7.95 -0.03 16.24
C GLY A 141 6.87 -1.10 16.06
N VAL A 142 5.64 -0.70 15.72
CA VAL A 142 4.51 -1.63 15.53
C VAL A 142 4.14 -1.74 14.05
N TRP A 143 4.17 -2.96 13.51
CA TRP A 143 3.70 -3.24 12.15
C TRP A 143 2.17 -3.21 12.08
N ARG A 144 1.64 -2.64 10.98
CA ARG A 144 0.21 -2.48 10.70
C ARG A 144 -0.04 -2.81 9.22
N ALA A 145 -1.14 -3.50 8.95
CA ALA A 145 -1.69 -3.51 7.60
C ALA A 145 -2.35 -2.15 7.30
N ASN A 146 -2.43 -1.76 6.03
CA ASN A 146 -3.20 -0.57 5.62
C ASN A 146 -4.72 -0.72 5.84
N ARG A 147 -5.18 -1.93 6.15
CA ARG A 147 -6.59 -2.24 6.36
C ARG A 147 -7.02 -1.81 7.75
N ASP A 148 -7.86 -0.77 7.74
CA ASP A 148 -8.62 -0.21 8.84
C ASP A 148 -7.77 0.53 9.89
N GLY A 149 -8.25 1.72 10.29
CA GLY A 149 -7.67 2.53 11.39
C GLY A 149 -7.77 1.87 12.77
N ALA A 150 -7.81 0.54 12.84
CA ALA A 150 -7.72 -0.24 14.06
C ALA A 150 -6.27 -0.30 14.54
N ALA A 151 -6.07 -0.10 15.84
CA ALA A 151 -4.79 -0.33 16.49
C ALA A 151 -4.44 -1.81 16.37
N GLY A 152 -3.41 -2.15 15.58
CA GLY A 152 -2.84 -3.50 15.61
C GLY A 152 -2.22 -3.84 16.99
N VAL A 153 -1.72 -5.06 17.10
CA VAL A 153 -1.17 -5.61 18.35
C VAL A 153 0.35 -5.55 18.32
N ARG A 154 0.95 -5.18 19.46
CA ARG A 154 2.41 -5.20 19.66
C ARG A 154 2.88 -6.66 19.65
N ILE A 155 3.85 -6.98 18.81
CA ILE A 155 4.54 -8.27 18.86
C ILE A 155 5.80 -8.02 19.69
N ASP A 156 5.74 -8.37 20.97
CA ASP A 156 6.91 -8.31 21.85
C ASP A 156 7.87 -9.44 21.48
N GLY A 157 9.08 -9.06 21.03
CA GLY A 157 10.16 -9.99 20.71
C GLY A 157 10.82 -10.58 21.95
N ASN A 158 10.05 -11.25 22.81
CA ASN A 158 10.59 -12.01 23.92
C ASN A 158 9.84 -13.33 24.12
N GLU A 159 10.12 -14.29 23.26
CA GLU A 159 10.00 -15.71 23.59
C GLU A 159 11.35 -16.38 23.32
N ASP A 160 12.33 -16.08 24.16
CA ASP A 160 13.39 -17.05 24.46
C ASP A 160 12.74 -18.24 25.18
N LYS A 161 12.25 -19.20 24.39
CA LYS A 161 12.10 -20.58 24.85
C LYS A 161 13.01 -21.45 24.01
N GLU A 162 14.07 -21.87 24.67
CA GLU A 162 14.97 -22.95 24.28
C GLU A 162 14.18 -24.06 23.59
N HIS A 163 14.39 -24.27 22.29
CA HIS A 163 14.27 -25.58 21.69
C HIS A 163 15.43 -25.82 20.73
N GLU A 164 16.17 -26.83 21.14
CA GLU A 164 17.25 -27.55 20.53
C GLU A 164 17.12 -27.74 19.00
N LYS A 165 18.28 -27.57 18.35
CA LYS A 165 18.71 -28.04 17.02
C LYS A 165 17.71 -28.97 16.30
N ASP A 166 17.17 -28.51 15.17
CA ASP A 166 17.33 -29.21 13.88
C ASP A 166 16.77 -28.41 12.71
N ALA A 167 17.46 -28.50 11.58
CA ALA A 167 17.21 -27.78 10.34
C ALA A 167 15.92 -28.24 9.63
N HIS A 168 15.22 -27.27 9.02
CA HIS A 168 14.12 -27.43 8.05
C HIS A 168 12.79 -28.03 8.55
N GLY A 169 11.93 -27.20 9.14
CA GLY A 169 10.49 -27.46 9.37
C GLY A 169 9.57 -26.54 8.54
N PRO A 170 8.31 -26.94 8.23
CA PRO A 170 7.47 -26.24 7.25
C PRO A 170 6.90 -24.92 7.78
N ILE A 171 6.91 -23.90 6.92
CA ILE A 171 6.35 -22.57 7.17
C ILE A 171 4.82 -22.66 7.24
N MET A 172 4.23 -22.30 8.39
CA MET A 172 2.78 -22.28 8.60
C MET A 172 2.15 -20.96 8.13
N ARG A 173 1.21 -21.04 7.18
CA ARG A 173 0.38 -19.92 6.72
C ARG A 173 -0.85 -19.77 7.62
N PRO A 174 -1.31 -18.54 7.95
CA PRO A 174 -2.55 -18.36 8.69
C PRO A 174 -3.78 -18.86 7.90
N LYS A 175 -4.70 -19.53 8.61
CA LYS A 175 -5.94 -20.12 8.06
C LYS A 175 -6.91 -19.07 7.54
N ARG A 176 -7.65 -19.43 6.48
CA ARG A 176 -8.76 -18.60 5.98
C ARG A 176 -10.05 -18.89 6.77
N PRO A 177 -10.96 -17.91 6.94
CA PRO A 177 -12.25 -18.15 7.58
C PRO A 177 -13.04 -19.26 6.84
N GLY A 178 -13.34 -20.36 7.53
CA GLY A 178 -14.13 -21.50 7.01
C GLY A 178 -13.39 -22.84 6.84
N GLU A 179 -12.07 -22.92 7.03
CA GLU A 179 -11.31 -24.18 6.86
C GLU A 179 -11.41 -25.11 8.10
N ARG A 180 -12.13 -26.24 7.95
CA ARG A 180 -12.06 -27.37 8.91
C ARG A 180 -10.72 -28.10 8.74
N GLY A 181 -10.06 -28.39 9.86
CA GLY A 181 -8.65 -28.78 9.92
C GLY A 181 -8.30 -30.07 9.20
N HIS A 182 -7.18 -30.04 8.48
CA HIS A 182 -6.41 -31.22 8.10
C HIS A 182 -4.98 -31.06 8.60
N GLY A 183 -4.43 -32.19 9.07
CA GLY A 183 -3.09 -32.31 9.64
C GLY A 183 -1.97 -32.04 8.62
N PRO A 184 -0.71 -32.21 9.04
CA PRO A 184 0.45 -31.73 8.29
C PRO A 184 0.54 -32.37 6.91
N VAL A 185 0.76 -31.53 5.89
CA VAL A 185 1.08 -31.96 4.52
C VAL A 185 2.56 -32.30 4.47
N VAL A 186 2.86 -33.59 4.33
CA VAL A 186 4.23 -34.11 4.18
C VAL A 186 4.67 -33.90 2.73
N ASN A 187 5.73 -33.13 2.50
CA ASN A 187 6.37 -33.03 1.18
C ASN A 187 7.14 -34.33 0.88
N HIS A 188 6.67 -35.11 -0.09
CA HIS A 188 7.50 -36.15 -0.70
C HIS A 188 8.64 -35.48 -1.49
N LYS A 189 9.89 -35.69 -1.05
CA LYS A 189 11.07 -35.37 -1.82
C LYS A 189 11.11 -36.24 -3.08
N PHE A 190 11.36 -35.59 -4.22
CA PHE A 190 11.82 -36.24 -5.44
C PHE A 190 13.18 -36.89 -5.18
N GLY A 191 13.30 -38.17 -5.54
CA GLY A 191 14.57 -38.87 -5.75
C GLY A 191 14.95 -38.88 -7.22
#